data_AF-A0AAV1FND9-F1
#
_entry.id   AF-A0AAV1FND9-F1
#
_cell.length_a   1.000
_cell.length_b   1.000
_cell.length_c   1.000
_cell.angle_alpha   90.00
_cell.angle_beta   90.00
_cell.angle_gamma   90.00
#
_symmetry.space_group_name_H-M   'P 1'
#
loop_
_entity.id
_entity.type
_entity.pdbx_description
1 polymer ?
#
loop_
_entity_poly.entity_id
_entity_poly.type
_entity_poly.pdbx_seq_one_letter_code
_entity_poly.pdbx_strand_id
1 'polypeptide(L)'
;MARLENAITGLVELFNEYADCDGYIAKEDFKDMLDREISNPEVKAEVTEETLDKALGALDRDKDGYIDIKEFTLCVGFMTRCLYHVDKVA
;
A
#
# COMPACT_ATOMS: atom_id res chain seq x y z
N MET A 1 12.96 -19.89 5.78
CA MET A 1 13.06 -18.44 6.01
C MET A 1 12.26 -18.07 7.24
N ALA A 2 12.66 -17.03 7.96
CA ALA A 2 11.88 -16.52 9.09
C ALA A 2 10.52 -15.98 8.61
N ARG A 3 9.49 -16.02 9.47
CA ARG A 3 8.15 -15.49 9.11
C ARG A 3 8.19 -14.02 8.68
N LEU A 4 9.05 -13.23 9.32
CA LEU A 4 9.26 -11.83 8.99
C LEU A 4 9.96 -11.65 7.64
N GLU A 5 11.00 -12.45 7.35
CA GLU A 5 11.66 -12.42 6.04
C GLU A 5 10.69 -12.74 4.91
N ASN A 6 9.86 -13.77 5.07
CA ASN A 6 8.85 -14.10 4.04
C ASN A 6 7.86 -12.95 3.80
N ALA A 7 7.43 -12.25 4.85
CA ALA A 7 6.53 -11.10 4.71
C ALA A 7 7.21 -9.93 4.01
N ILE A 8 8.47 -9.63 4.36
CA ILE A 8 9.26 -8.57 3.73
C ILE A 8 9.52 -8.90 2.25
N THR A 9 9.93 -10.13 1.95
CA THR A 9 10.17 -10.58 0.58
C THR A 9 8.89 -10.48 -0.25
N GLY A 10 7.75 -10.94 0.28
CA GLY A 10 6.47 -10.83 -0.42
C GLY A 10 6.06 -9.38 -0.70
N LEU A 11 6.32 -8.45 0.24
CA LEU A 11 6.08 -7.02 0.01
C LEU A 11 6.97 -6.43 -1.09
N VAL A 12 8.23 -6.85 -1.16
CA VAL A 12 9.17 -6.40 -2.20
C VAL A 12 8.83 -7.02 -3.56
N GLU A 13 8.44 -8.28 -3.60
CA GLU A 13 7.96 -8.95 -4.82
C GLU A 13 6.71 -8.25 -5.34
N LEU A 14 5.74 -7.99 -4.47
CA LEU A 14 4.54 -7.23 -4.82
C LEU A 14 4.91 -5.83 -5.34
N PHE A 15 5.80 -5.11 -4.67
CA PHE A 15 6.26 -3.81 -5.16
C PHE A 15 6.87 -3.92 -6.56
N ASN A 16 7.75 -4.90 -6.80
CA ASN A 16 8.38 -5.09 -8.10
C ASN A 16 7.42 -5.55 -9.22
N GLU A 17 6.30 -6.19 -8.87
CA GLU A 17 5.28 -6.56 -9.87
C GLU A 17 4.52 -5.35 -10.43
N TYR A 18 4.33 -4.31 -9.61
CA TYR A 18 3.62 -3.10 -9.98
C TYR A 18 4.55 -1.90 -10.26
N ALA A 19 5.82 -1.99 -9.88
CA ALA A 19 6.82 -0.97 -10.18
C ALA A 19 7.25 -1.06 -11.64
N ASP A 20 7.34 0.10 -12.28
CA ASP A 20 7.92 0.24 -13.60
C ASP A 20 9.44 -0.01 -13.57
N CYS A 21 10.05 -0.07 -14.77
CA CYS A 21 11.49 -0.26 -14.96
C CYS A 21 12.39 0.71 -14.16
N ASP A 22 11.85 1.86 -13.76
CA ASP A 22 12.56 2.89 -13.01
C ASP A 22 12.43 2.71 -11.47
N GLY A 23 11.66 1.73 -10.99
CA GLY A 23 11.50 1.44 -9.57
C GLY A 23 10.46 2.33 -8.87
N TYR A 24 9.46 2.79 -9.63
CA TYR A 24 8.36 3.62 -9.15
C TYR A 24 7.03 3.00 -9.57
N ILE A 25 6.00 3.20 -8.76
CA ILE A 25 4.62 2.79 -9.09
C ILE A 25 3.85 4.05 -9.45
N ALA A 26 3.18 4.07 -10.61
CA ALA A 26 2.29 5.17 -10.94
C ALA A 26 1.08 5.18 -10.00
N LYS A 27 0.51 6.36 -9.75
CA LYS A 27 -0.67 6.51 -8.88
C LYS A 27 -1.87 5.63 -9.31
N GLU A 28 -1.99 5.42 -10.62
CA GLU A 28 -3.03 4.59 -11.24
C GLU A 28 -2.78 3.10 -10.97
N ASP A 29 -1.55 2.62 -11.19
CA ASP A 29 -1.17 1.24 -10.90
C ASP A 29 -1.23 0.92 -9.40
N PHE A 30 -0.93 1.91 -8.55
CA PHE A 30 -1.05 1.76 -7.12
C PHE A 30 -2.51 1.61 -6.66
N LYS A 31 -3.45 2.33 -7.30
CA LYS A 31 -4.89 2.17 -7.09
C LYS A 31 -5.33 0.76 -7.45
N ASP A 32 -4.92 0.29 -8.63
CA ASP A 32 -5.28 -1.04 -9.12
C ASP A 32 -4.69 -2.16 -8.25
N MET A 33 -3.45 -1.99 -7.80
CA MET A 33 -2.80 -2.90 -6.84
C MET A 33 -3.62 -3.02 -5.56
N LEU A 34 -4.02 -1.89 -4.96
CA LEU A 34 -4.79 -1.91 -3.72
C LEU A 34 -6.18 -2.53 -3.94
N ASP A 35 -6.82 -2.30 -5.08
CA ASP A 35 -8.12 -2.91 -5.38
C ASP A 35 -8.04 -4.44 -5.53
N ARG A 36 -6.93 -4.95 -6.08
CA ARG A 36 -6.64 -6.39 -6.23
C ARG A 36 -6.23 -7.07 -4.93
N GLU A 37 -5.27 -6.48 -4.22
CA GLU A 37 -4.66 -7.09 -3.04
C GLU A 37 -5.54 -6.95 -1.80
N ILE A 38 -6.30 -5.85 -1.66
CA ILE A 38 -7.26 -5.67 -0.58
C ILE A 38 -8.58 -6.37 -0.92
N SER A 39 -8.60 -7.68 -0.65
CA SER A 39 -9.83 -8.48 -0.72
C SER A 39 -10.71 -8.38 0.54
N ASN A 40 -10.22 -7.78 1.63
CA ASN A 40 -10.99 -7.65 2.87
C ASN A 40 -11.96 -6.45 2.76
N PRO A 41 -13.28 -6.65 2.83
CA PRO A 41 -14.27 -5.58 2.69
C PRO A 41 -14.18 -4.51 3.79
N GLU A 42 -13.73 -4.84 5.00
CA GLU A 42 -13.56 -3.84 6.08
C GLU A 42 -12.37 -2.92 5.78
N VAL A 43 -11.26 -3.50 5.32
CA VAL A 43 -10.09 -2.72 4.89
C VAL A 43 -10.44 -1.91 3.65
N LYS A 44 -11.19 -2.49 2.70
CA LYS A 44 -11.64 -1.80 1.49
C LYS A 44 -12.60 -0.64 1.79
N ALA A 45 -13.40 -0.75 2.85
CA ALA A 45 -14.27 0.33 3.32
C ALA A 45 -13.49 1.48 3.97
N GLU A 46 -12.41 1.19 4.69
CA GLU A 46 -11.51 2.22 5.23
C GLU A 46 -10.64 2.83 4.13
N VAL A 47 -10.22 2.02 3.17
CA VAL A 47 -9.38 2.35 2.00
C VAL A 47 -10.28 2.70 0.80
N THR A 48 -11.27 3.58 1.02
CA THR A 48 -12.09 4.15 -0.06
C THR A 48 -11.24 5.07 -0.94
N GLU A 49 -11.66 5.33 -2.19
CA GLU A 49 -10.97 6.27 -3.11
C GLU A 49 -10.63 7.62 -2.46
N GLU A 50 -11.48 8.14 -1.57
CA GLU A 50 -11.23 9.41 -0.87
C GLU A 50 -10.12 9.27 0.19
N THR A 51 -10.12 8.18 0.96
CA THR A 51 -9.02 7.88 1.88
C THR A 51 -7.76 7.57 1.12
N LEU A 52 -7.86 6.91 -0.03
CA LEU A 52 -6.75 6.58 -0.90
C LEU A 52 -6.14 7.84 -1.48
N ASP A 53 -6.91 8.77 -2.02
CA ASP A 53 -6.42 10.02 -2.58
C ASP A 53 -5.79 10.91 -1.49
N LYS A 54 -6.36 10.91 -0.28
CA LYS A 54 -5.75 11.59 0.88
C LYS A 54 -4.49 10.89 1.36
N ALA A 55 -4.48 9.57 1.41
CA ALA A 55 -3.33 8.76 1.82
C ALA A 55 -2.22 8.92 0.79
N LEU A 56 -2.50 8.73 -0.49
CA LEU A 56 -1.64 9.02 -1.63
C LEU A 56 -1.12 10.45 -1.57
N GLY A 57 -1.97 11.45 -1.36
CA GLY A 57 -1.51 12.84 -1.24
C GLY A 57 -0.69 13.14 0.03
N ALA A 58 -0.78 12.29 1.06
CA ALA A 58 0.04 12.38 2.27
C ALA A 58 1.31 11.50 2.18
N LEU A 59 1.29 10.48 1.33
CA LEU A 59 2.35 9.51 1.07
C LEU A 59 3.32 10.05 0.02
N ASP A 60 2.79 10.53 -1.12
CA ASP A 60 3.46 11.26 -2.22
C ASP A 60 3.93 12.62 -1.70
N ARG A 61 5.06 12.60 -0.99
CA ARG A 61 5.56 13.75 -0.22
C ARG A 61 6.22 14.78 -1.10
N ASP A 62 6.86 14.34 -2.17
CA ASP A 62 7.48 15.21 -3.17
C ASP A 62 6.50 15.65 -4.26
N LYS A 63 5.30 15.06 -4.31
CA LYS A 63 4.22 15.41 -5.25
C LYS A 63 4.67 15.21 -6.70
N ASP A 64 5.52 14.21 -6.92
CA ASP A 64 5.98 13.86 -8.25
C ASP A 64 4.95 13.01 -9.01
N GLY A 65 3.94 12.49 -8.29
CA GLY A 65 2.85 11.68 -8.84
C GLY A 65 3.19 10.19 -8.97
N TYR A 66 4.38 9.80 -8.50
CA TYR A 66 4.89 8.45 -8.45
C TYR A 66 4.97 7.99 -6.99
N ILE A 67 5.05 6.68 -6.78
CA ILE A 67 5.21 6.06 -5.46
C ILE A 67 6.54 5.36 -5.45
N ASP A 68 7.49 5.85 -4.65
CA ASP A 68 8.76 5.15 -4.43
C ASP A 68 8.62 4.02 -3.40
N ILE A 69 9.65 3.18 -3.27
CA ILE A 69 9.61 2.06 -2.31
C ILE A 69 9.45 2.50 -0.85
N LYS A 70 9.91 3.70 -0.49
CA LYS A 70 9.78 4.24 0.88
C LYS A 70 8.35 4.67 1.14
N GLU A 71 7.72 5.34 0.18
CA GLU A 71 6.32 5.75 0.22
C GLU A 71 5.41 4.54 0.24
N PHE A 72 5.71 3.52 -0.57
CA PHE A 72 5.06 2.22 -0.50
C PHE A 72 5.14 1.61 0.91
N THR A 73 6.33 1.60 1.54
CA THR A 73 6.48 1.03 2.89
C THR A 73 5.65 1.80 3.93
N LEU A 74 5.57 3.12 3.80
CA LEU A 74 4.72 3.95 4.67
C LEU A 74 3.23 3.62 4.48
N CYS A 75 2.79 3.37 3.25
CA CYS A 75 1.42 2.98 2.97
C CYS A 75 1.08 1.63 3.62
N VAL A 76 1.94 0.63 3.43
CA VAL A 76 1.78 -0.69 4.04
C VAL A 76 1.77 -0.59 5.57
N GLY A 77 2.62 0.27 6.14
CA GLY A 77 2.61 0.57 7.58
C GLY A 77 1.29 1.21 8.05
N PHE A 78 0.73 2.14 7.27
CA PHE A 78 -0.57 2.74 7.56
C PHE A 78 -1.70 1.70 7.51
N MET A 79 -1.74 0.87 6.46
CA MET A 79 -2.73 -0.21 6.33
C MET A 79 -2.61 -1.23 7.46
N THR A 80 -1.39 -1.60 7.84
CA THR A 80 -1.12 -2.50 8.98
C THR A 80 -1.66 -1.90 10.27
N ARG A 81 -1.51 -0.58 10.46
CA ARG A 81 -2.06 0.13 11.62
C ARG A 81 -3.59 0.16 11.59
N CYS A 82 -4.21 0.41 10.44
CA CYS A 82 -5.66 0.37 10.28
C CYS A 82 -6.20 -1.02 10.60
N LEU A 83 -5.61 -2.07 10.03
CA LEU A 83 -5.92 -3.48 10.31
C LEU A 83 -5.81 -3.80 11.81
N TYR A 84 -4.74 -3.37 12.46
CA TYR A 84 -4.55 -3.57 13.90
C TYR A 84 -5.64 -2.87 14.75
N HIS A 85 -6.15 -1.73 14.28
CA HIS A 85 -7.27 -1.05 14.93
C HIS A 85 -8.60 -1.76 14.66
N VAL A 86 -8.85 -2.27 13.46
CA VAL A 86 -10.07 -3.03 13.11
C VAL A 86 -10.16 -4.32 13.93
N ASP A 87 -9.06 -5.05 14.07
CA ASP A 87 -8.98 -6.30 14.86
C ASP A 87 -9.27 -6.12 16.37
N LYS A 88 -9.24 -4.87 16.87
CA LYS A 88 -9.58 -4.54 18.27
C LYS A 88 -10.99 -4.01 18.47
N VAL A 89 -11.73 -3.76 17.39
CA VAL A 89 -13.11 -3.24 17.43
C VAL A 89 -14.13 -4.36 17.17
N ALA A 90 -13.69 -5.55 16.75
CA ALA A 90 -14.50 -6.76 16.60
C ALA A 90 -14.66 -7.57 17.89
#